data_AF-A0A523FXS7-F1
#
_entry.id   AF-A0A523FXS7-F1
#
_cell.length_a   1.000
_cell.length_b   1.000
_cell.length_c   1.000
_cell.angle_alpha   90.00
_cell.angle_beta   90.00
_cell.angle_gamma   90.00
#
_symmetry.space_group_name_H-M   'P 1'
#
loop_
_entity.id
_entity.type
_entity.pdbx_description
1 polymer ?
#
loop_
_entity_poly.entity_id
_entity_poly.type
_entity_poly.pdbx_seq_one_letter_code
_entity_poly.pdbx_strand_id
1 'polypeptide(L)' 'HEATTSKIGEDQIFYCNQRGISTEDAVALIVNGYAKEVLKQLPMEFAVEAQKLLALTLEGSVG' A
#
# COMPACT_ATOMS: atom_id res chain seq x y z
N HIS A 1 0.61 19.22 15.87
CA HIS A 1 1.56 18.33 15.18
C HIS A 1 1.25 16.94 15.69
N GLU A 2 0.78 16.05 14.82
CA GLU A 2 0.40 14.68 15.19
C GLU A 2 1.21 13.72 14.30
N ALA A 3 1.83 12.72 14.93
CA ALA A 3 2.55 11.65 14.26
C ALA A 3 1.96 10.33 14.73
N THR A 4 1.56 9.48 13.78
CA THR A 4 0.95 8.18 14.07
C THR A 4 1.78 7.09 13.39
N THR A 5 2.16 6.07 14.15
CA THR A 5 2.78 4.86 13.60
C THR A 5 1.70 3.82 13.36
N SER A 6 1.64 3.29 12.15
CA SER A 6 0.72 2.20 11.79
C SER A 6 1.53 0.99 11.34
N LYS A 7 1.12 -0.21 11.77
CA LYS A 7 1.64 -1.49 11.28
C LYS A 7 0.52 -2.21 10.53
N ILE A 8 0.86 -2.95 9.48
CA ILE A 8 -0.09 -3.83 8.80
C ILE A 8 -0.37 -5.00 9.74
N GLY A 9 -1.63 -5.20 10.10
CA GLY A 9 -2.03 -6.30 10.99
C GLY A 9 -2.06 -7.64 10.23
N GLU A 10 -1.60 -8.71 10.88
CA GLU A 10 -1.66 -10.07 10.31
C GLU A 10 -3.09 -10.48 9.98
N ASP A 11 -4.08 -10.06 10.79
CA ASP A 11 -5.50 -10.31 10.55
C ASP A 11 -6.01 -9.67 9.24
N GLN A 12 -5.46 -8.51 8.87
CA GLN A 12 -5.83 -7.82 7.62
C GLN A 12 -5.31 -8.60 6.40
N ILE A 13 -4.06 -9.08 6.49
CA ILE A 13 -3.47 -9.93 5.46
C ILE A 13 -4.22 -11.26 5.37
N PHE A 14 -4.51 -11.89 6.50
CA PHE A 14 -5.27 -13.14 6.56
C PHE A 14 -6.66 -13.00 5.93
N TYR A 15 -7.36 -11.89 6.20
CA TYR A 15 -8.67 -11.59 5.60
C TYR A 15 -8.62 -11.42 4.08
N CYS A 16 -7.55 -10.81 3.56
CA CYS A 16 -7.29 -10.70 2.13
C CYS A 16 -6.96 -12.07 1.51
N ASN A 17 -6.10 -12.85 2.17
CA ASN A 17 -5.70 -14.18 1.73
C ASN A 17 -6.89 -15.15 1.66
N GLN A 18 -7.82 -15.09 2.62
CA GLN A 18 -9.06 -15.87 2.57
C GLN A 18 -9.96 -15.54 1.37
N ARG A 19 -9.77 -14.37 0.75
CA ARG A 19 -10.47 -13.95 -0.48
C ARG A 19 -9.69 -14.27 -1.75
N GLY A 20 -8.59 -15.02 -1.63
CA GLY A 20 -7.72 -15.37 -2.76
C GLY A 20 -6.82 -14.22 -3.22
N ILE A 21 -6.66 -13.17 -2.43
CA ILE A 21 -5.70 -12.09 -2.69
C ILE A 21 -4.35 -12.57 -2.16
N SER A 22 -3.26 -12.42 -2.93
CA SER A 22 -1.93 -12.82 -2.44
C SER A 22 -1.48 -11.89 -1.31
N THR A 23 -0.54 -12.36 -0.47
CA THR A 23 0.00 -11.52 0.61
C THR A 23 0.64 -10.23 0.06
N GLU A 24 1.33 -10.32 -1.08
CA GLU A 24 1.94 -9.17 -1.76
C GLU A 24 0.86 -8.17 -2.25
N ASP A 25 -0.20 -8.67 -2.90
CA ASP A 25 -1.32 -7.84 -3.35
C ASP A 25 -2.07 -7.21 -2.16
N ALA A 26 -2.20 -7.94 -1.06
CA ALA A 26 -2.84 -7.46 0.16
C ALA A 26 -2.03 -6.31 0.79
N VAL A 27 -0.70 -6.46 0.89
CA VAL A 27 0.20 -5.40 1.35
C VAL A 27 0.12 -4.19 0.42
N ALA A 28 0.21 -4.41 -0.89
CA ALA A 28 0.12 -3.34 -1.88
C ALA A 28 -1.21 -2.58 -1.78
N LEU A 29 -2.33 -3.30 -1.60
CA LEU A 29 -3.65 -2.70 -1.41
C LEU A 29 -3.71 -1.80 -0.17
N ILE A 30 -3.21 -2.29 0.97
CA ILE A 30 -3.23 -1.56 2.25
C ILE A 30 -2.33 -0.31 2.18
N VAL A 31 -1.12 -0.45 1.66
CA VAL A 31 -0.16 0.67 1.56
C VAL A 31 -0.64 1.72 0.55
N ASN A 32 -1.20 1.31 -0.58
CA ASN A 32 -1.82 2.24 -1.53
C ASN A 32 -3.02 2.97 -0.92
N GLY A 33 -3.84 2.28 -0.13
CA GLY A 33 -4.95 2.89 0.62
C GLY A 33 -4.46 3.96 1.61
N TYR A 34 -3.37 3.68 2.33
CA TYR A 34 -2.74 4.62 3.26
C TYR A 34 -2.16 5.84 2.53
N ALA A 35 -1.45 5.64 1.42
CA ALA A 35 -0.84 6.71 0.64
C ALA A 35 -1.85 7.51 -0.22
N LYS A 36 -3.09 7.02 -0.38
CA LYS A 36 -4.09 7.57 -1.31
C LYS A 36 -4.33 9.07 -1.17
N GLU A 37 -4.48 9.56 0.06
CA GLU A 37 -4.77 10.99 0.30
C GLU A 37 -3.56 11.87 -0.02
N VAL A 38 -2.34 11.36 0.13
CA VAL A 38 -1.11 12.05 -0.29
C VAL A 38 -0.97 12.02 -1.82
N LEU A 39 -1.22 10.86 -2.44
CA LEU A 39 -1.16 10.69 -3.89
C LEU A 39 -2.20 11.54 -4.63
N LYS A 40 -3.36 11.80 -4.03
CA LYS A 40 -4.37 12.72 -4.58
C LYS A 40 -3.96 14.19 -4.58
N GLN A 41 -3.01 14.58 -3.73
CA GLN A 41 -2.49 15.95 -3.71
C GLN A 41 -1.41 16.18 -4.78
N LEU A 42 -0.89 15.09 -5.37
CA LEU A 42 0.05 15.18 -6.47
C LEU A 42 -0.67 15.46 -7.79
N PRO A 43 -0.07 16.25 -8.70
CA PRO A 43 -0.59 16.38 -10.05
C PRO A 43 -0.69 14.99 -10.71
N MET A 44 -1.75 14.78 -11.50
CA MET A 44 -2.08 13.48 -12.10
C MET A 44 -0.92 12.83 -12.86
N GLU A 45 -0.08 13.64 -13.51
CA GLU A 45 1.11 13.19 -14.24
C GLU A 45 2.15 12.49 -13.34
N PHE A 46 2.25 12.92 -12.07
CA PHE A 46 3.18 12.35 -11.10
C PHE A 46 2.52 11.27 -10.22
N ALA A 47 1.21 11.38 -9.97
CA ALA A 47 0.49 10.43 -9.12
C ALA A 47 0.54 8.99 -9.67
N VAL A 48 0.39 8.84 -11.01
CA VAL A 48 0.46 7.54 -11.68
C VAL A 48 1.84 6.91 -11.57
N GLU A 49 2.90 7.71 -11.70
CA GLU A 49 4.28 7.23 -11.61
C GLU A 49 4.66 6.86 -10.17
N ALA A 50 4.28 7.70 -9.20
CA ALA A 50 4.50 7.44 -7.78
C ALA A 50 3.83 6.14 -7.31
N GLN A 51 2.62 5.86 -7.80
CA GLN A 51 1.91 4.61 -7.47
C GLN A 51 2.63 3.38 -8.03
N LYS A 52 3.18 3.45 -9.25
CA LYS A 52 3.95 2.35 -9.86
C LYS A 52 5.26 2.09 -9.11
N LEU A 53 6.00 3.16 -8.79
CA LEU A 53 7.26 3.05 -8.03
C LEU A 53 7.02 2.45 -6.65
N LEU A 54 5.95 2.88 -5.97
CA LEU A 54 5.57 2.33 -4.66
C LEU A 54 5.29 0.82 -4.74
N ALA A 55 4.52 0.37 -5.74
CA ALA A 55 4.26 -1.05 -5.95
C ALA A 55 5.55 -1.86 -6.18
N LEU A 56 6.44 -1.36 -7.05
CA LEU A 56 7.74 -2.01 -7.34
C LEU A 56 8.62 -2.13 -6.09
N THR A 57 8.67 -1.09 -5.25
CA THR A 57 9.46 -1.13 -4.01
C THR A 57 8.91 -2.12 -2.99
N LEU A 58 7.60 -2.37 -2.99
CA LEU A 58 6.96 -3.31 -2.07
C LEU A 58 7.24 -4.76 -2.46
N GLU A 59 7.18 -5.08 -3.76
CA GLU A 59 7.53 -6.41 -4.28
C GLU A 59 8.95 -6.84 -3.88
N GLY A 60 9.91 -5.90 -3.83
CA GLY A 60 11.29 -6.17 -3.41
C GLY A 60 11.58 -6.10 -1.91
N SER A 61 10.63 -5.65 -1.07
CA SER A 61 10.86 -5.38 0.36
C SER A 61 10.03 -6.26 1.32
N VAL A 62 9.06 -7.01 0.79
CA VAL A 62 8.27 -7.98 1.58
C VAL A 62 9.05 -9.29 1.61
N GLY A 63 9.83 -9.50 2.68
CA GLY A 63 10.61 -10.71 2.96
C GLY A 63 10.76 -10.94 4.44
#